data_AF-A0A973U080-F1
#
_entry.id   AF-A0A973U080-F1
#
_cell.length_a   1.000
_cell.length_b   1.000
_cell.length_c   1.000
_cell.angle_alpha   90.00
_cell.angle_beta   90.00
_cell.angle_gamma   90.00
#
_symmetry.space_group_name_H-M   'P 1'
#
loop_
_entity.id
_entity.type
_entity.pdbx_description
1 polymer ?
#
loop_
_entity_poly.entity_id
_entity_poly.type
_entity_poly.pdbx_seq_one_letter_code
_entity_poly.pdbx_strand_id
1 'polypeptide(L)'
;MDRPAWVGPDIDLSRPSPARVYDVHLGGAHNFQVDRDAARRITEVMPELPRILRANRAFLRRAVRFLVDRGITQFLDLGSGIPTAGNVHEVAWSVDPACRIVYVDVDPVAVAHSRAILGESDRATAIQCDLRLPREVLTHPEVLRTLDFTRPVGVLMFAVLHFVPDADKPAEIIREYLDATAPGSYLALSHASLEGEAERAEEATEQFRSRVTDFSMRTRGEIGELLGGVDLVEPGVVYLTEWRPEAGDEDPDPKRMSTFAAVGRKTG
;
A
#
# COMPACT_ATOMS: atom_id res chain seq x y z
N MET A 1 9.45 21.27 -21.20
CA MET A 1 9.88 20.77 -19.88
C MET A 1 10.77 19.58 -20.16
N ASP A 2 12.04 19.66 -19.77
CA ASP A 2 13.00 18.58 -20.00
C ASP A 2 12.65 17.36 -19.15
N ARG A 3 12.69 16.18 -19.78
CA ARG A 3 12.42 14.88 -19.14
C ARG A 3 13.48 14.64 -18.06
N PRO A 4 13.11 14.38 -16.80
CA PRO A 4 14.10 14.03 -15.78
C PRO A 4 14.86 12.76 -16.17
N ALA A 5 16.19 12.76 -16.02
CA ALA A 5 17.07 11.68 -16.50
C ALA A 5 16.79 10.29 -15.88
N TRP A 6 16.07 10.25 -14.76
CA TRP A 6 15.66 9.02 -14.06
C TRP A 6 14.33 8.43 -14.59
N VAL A 7 13.64 9.14 -15.49
CA VAL A 7 12.42 8.64 -16.14
C VAL A 7 12.81 7.90 -17.43
N GLY A 8 12.84 6.56 -17.38
CA GLY A 8 13.07 5.70 -18.55
C GLY A 8 12.13 6.01 -19.73
N PRO A 9 12.55 5.75 -20.99
CA PRO A 9 11.91 6.26 -22.22
C PRO A 9 10.43 5.85 -22.41
N ASP A 10 10.02 4.72 -21.84
CA ASP A 10 8.70 4.10 -22.06
C ASP A 10 7.60 4.58 -21.09
N ILE A 11 7.92 5.54 -20.21
CA ILE A 11 6.98 6.05 -19.20
C ILE A 11 6.10 7.13 -19.83
N ASP A 12 4.80 6.87 -19.92
CA ASP A 12 3.80 7.85 -20.33
C ASP A 12 3.58 8.90 -19.22
N LEU A 13 4.29 10.02 -19.33
CA LEU A 13 4.15 11.16 -18.43
C LEU A 13 2.91 12.02 -18.69
N SER A 14 2.10 11.68 -19.71
CA SER A 14 0.88 12.43 -20.05
C SER A 14 -0.35 11.96 -19.26
N ARG A 15 -0.28 10.79 -18.62
CA ARG A 15 -1.35 10.23 -17.79
C ARG A 15 -0.97 10.28 -16.31
N PRO A 16 -1.92 10.62 -15.41
CA PRO A 16 -1.67 10.58 -13.98
C PRO A 16 -1.44 9.15 -13.49
N SER A 17 -0.61 8.98 -12.48
CA SER A 17 -0.39 7.70 -11.79
C SER A 17 -0.98 7.75 -10.38
N PRO A 18 -1.61 6.65 -9.90
CA PRO A 18 -2.06 6.58 -8.51
C PRO A 18 -0.96 6.89 -7.49
N ALA A 19 0.25 6.36 -7.68
CA ALA A 19 1.39 6.58 -6.77
C ALA A 19 1.79 8.06 -6.70
N ARG A 20 1.82 8.75 -7.85
CA ARG A 20 2.20 10.16 -7.94
C ARG A 20 1.07 11.09 -7.48
N VAL A 21 -0.19 10.73 -7.72
CA VAL A 21 -1.34 11.46 -7.16
C VAL A 21 -1.37 11.34 -5.63
N TYR A 22 -1.04 10.17 -5.08
CA TYR A 22 -0.89 9.97 -3.65
C TYR A 22 0.22 10.87 -3.07
N ASP A 23 1.38 10.93 -3.74
CA ASP A 23 2.51 11.79 -3.37
C ASP A 23 2.11 13.27 -3.29
N VAL A 24 1.35 13.79 -4.27
CA VAL A 24 0.86 15.18 -4.27
C VAL A 24 0.07 15.50 -3.00
N HIS A 25 -0.89 14.64 -2.63
CA HIS A 25 -1.76 14.87 -1.47
C HIS A 25 -1.01 14.74 -0.13
N LEU A 26 0.11 14.02 -0.12
CA LEU A 26 1.04 13.97 1.01
C LEU A 26 2.01 15.16 1.06
N GLY A 27 1.99 16.05 0.05
CA GLY A 27 2.91 17.19 -0.04
C GLY A 27 4.29 16.83 -0.60
N GLY A 28 4.41 15.70 -1.28
CA GLY A 28 5.64 15.30 -1.95
C GLY A 28 5.90 16.05 -3.25
N ALA A 29 7.11 15.85 -3.78
CA ALA A 29 7.63 16.58 -4.95
C ALA A 29 7.90 15.67 -6.16
N HIS A 30 7.64 14.37 -6.06
CA HIS A 30 7.98 13.38 -7.09
C HIS A 30 6.77 13.09 -7.99
N ASN A 31 6.24 14.17 -8.56
CA ASN A 31 5.01 14.17 -9.35
C ASN A 31 5.07 15.22 -10.47
N PHE A 32 4.29 15.00 -11.53
CA PHE A 32 4.22 15.87 -12.69
C PHE A 32 2.98 16.76 -12.64
N GLN A 33 2.90 17.72 -13.57
CA GLN A 33 1.74 18.62 -13.64
C GLN A 33 0.43 17.87 -13.83
N VAL A 34 0.42 16.78 -14.61
CA VAL A 34 -0.76 15.94 -14.83
C VAL A 34 -1.27 15.29 -13.54
N ASP A 35 -0.36 14.90 -12.63
CA ASP A 35 -0.72 14.32 -11.34
C ASP A 35 -1.27 15.40 -10.39
N ARG A 36 -0.67 16.60 -10.39
CA ARG A 36 -1.18 17.74 -9.62
C ARG A 36 -2.56 18.19 -10.08
N ASP A 37 -2.81 18.17 -11.39
CA ASP A 37 -4.12 18.49 -11.95
C ASP A 37 -5.16 17.45 -11.56
N ALA A 38 -4.80 16.16 -11.63
CA ALA A 38 -5.66 15.08 -11.16
C ALA A 38 -5.95 15.19 -9.65
N ALA A 39 -4.93 15.41 -8.83
CA ALA A 39 -5.06 15.57 -7.39
C ALA A 39 -5.97 16.73 -6.99
N ARG A 40 -5.85 17.89 -7.65
CA ARG A 40 -6.75 19.03 -7.44
C ARG A 40 -8.21 18.68 -7.71
N ARG A 41 -8.49 18.07 -8.86
CA ARG A 41 -9.85 17.65 -9.25
C ARG A 41 -10.43 16.62 -8.30
N ILE A 42 -9.61 15.69 -7.82
CA ILE A 42 -10.04 14.70 -6.83
C ILE A 42 -10.37 15.38 -5.50
N THR A 43 -9.54 16.31 -5.04
CA THR A 43 -9.76 17.03 -3.78
C THR A 43 -11.02 17.89 -3.81
N GLU A 44 -11.40 18.44 -4.98
CA GLU A 44 -12.67 19.16 -5.16
C GLU A 44 -13.89 18.26 -4.87
N VAL A 45 -13.79 16.96 -5.17
CA VAL A 45 -14.88 15.99 -5.02
C VAL A 45 -14.79 15.23 -3.69
N MET A 46 -13.58 14.97 -3.21
CA MET A 46 -13.28 14.31 -1.94
C MET A 46 -12.31 15.16 -1.10
N PRO A 47 -12.81 16.22 -0.43
CA PRO A 47 -11.98 17.11 0.38
C PRO A 47 -11.25 16.43 1.55
N GLU A 48 -11.80 15.31 2.04
CA GLU A 48 -11.19 14.53 3.13
C GLU A 48 -10.01 13.67 2.69
N LEU A 49 -9.77 13.49 1.37
CA LEU A 49 -8.75 12.58 0.87
C LEU A 49 -7.36 12.82 1.49
N PRO A 50 -6.82 14.06 1.59
CA PRO A 50 -5.53 14.28 2.25
C PRO A 50 -5.46 13.77 3.69
N ARG A 51 -6.58 13.85 4.43
CA ARG A 51 -6.66 13.33 5.81
C ARG A 51 -6.65 11.80 5.80
N ILE A 52 -7.44 11.18 4.91
CA ILE A 52 -7.48 9.72 4.73
C ILE A 52 -6.09 9.17 4.40
N LEU A 53 -5.36 9.81 3.49
CA LEU A 53 -4.02 9.35 3.10
C LEU A 53 -3.01 9.47 4.24
N ARG A 54 -3.08 10.53 5.06
CA ARG A 54 -2.25 10.65 6.27
C ARG A 54 -2.61 9.58 7.31
N ALA A 55 -3.90 9.31 7.52
CA ALA A 55 -4.34 8.24 8.41
C ALA A 55 -3.86 6.86 7.93
N ASN A 56 -3.83 6.65 6.61
CA ASN A 56 -3.30 5.42 6.02
C ASN A 56 -1.80 5.26 6.28
N ARG A 57 -1.01 6.34 6.14
CA ARG A 57 0.41 6.32 6.51
C ARG A 57 0.62 6.12 8.01
N ALA A 58 -0.26 6.67 8.86
CA ALA A 58 -0.22 6.41 10.31
C ALA A 58 -0.48 4.92 10.62
N PHE A 59 -1.51 4.32 10.02
CA PHE A 59 -1.79 2.89 10.14
C PHE A 59 -0.62 2.03 9.65
N LEU A 60 -0.02 2.33 8.49
CA LEU A 60 1.16 1.64 7.98
C LEU A 60 2.27 1.62 9.04
N ARG A 61 2.60 2.77 9.64
CA ARG A 61 3.64 2.85 10.69
C ARG A 61 3.29 1.95 11.88
N ARG A 62 2.05 1.99 12.37
CA ARG A 62 1.61 1.16 13.51
C ARG A 62 1.63 -0.32 13.19
N ALA A 63 1.17 -0.71 12.00
CA ALA A 63 1.20 -2.10 11.53
C ALA A 63 2.63 -2.60 11.44
N VAL A 64 3.53 -1.88 10.76
CA VAL A 64 4.94 -2.30 10.62
C VAL A 64 5.60 -2.45 12.00
N ARG A 65 5.44 -1.49 12.92
CA ARG A 65 5.95 -1.61 14.30
C ARG A 65 5.42 -2.86 15.00
N PHE A 66 4.10 -3.07 14.94
CA PHE A 66 3.47 -4.25 15.53
C PHE A 66 4.04 -5.55 14.94
N LEU A 67 4.30 -5.62 13.63
CA LEU A 67 4.89 -6.79 12.98
C LEU A 67 6.32 -7.03 13.47
N VAL A 68 7.15 -5.99 13.59
CA VAL A 68 8.51 -6.09 14.14
C VAL A 68 8.47 -6.58 15.60
N ASP A 69 7.57 -6.04 16.42
CA ASP A 69 7.37 -6.49 17.82
C ASP A 69 6.92 -7.95 17.92
N ARG A 70 6.36 -8.51 16.84
CA ARG A 70 5.99 -9.94 16.71
C ARG A 70 7.11 -10.80 16.13
N GLY A 71 8.30 -10.23 15.93
CA GLY A 71 9.48 -10.92 15.44
C GLY A 71 9.61 -10.98 13.92
N ILE A 72 8.79 -10.24 13.17
CA ILE A 72 8.92 -10.15 11.72
C ILE A 72 10.11 -9.24 11.38
N THR A 73 11.07 -9.80 10.64
CA THR A 73 12.29 -9.11 10.21
C THR A 73 12.41 -9.03 8.68
N GLN A 74 11.35 -9.37 7.96
CA GLN A 74 11.33 -9.42 6.50
C GLN A 74 9.99 -8.88 6.00
N PHE A 75 10.02 -7.96 5.05
CA PHE A 75 8.83 -7.29 4.54
C PHE A 75 8.81 -7.31 3.02
N LEU A 76 7.65 -7.67 2.46
CA LEU A 76 7.32 -7.55 1.04
C LEU A 76 6.21 -6.51 0.91
N ASP A 77 6.55 -5.32 0.43
CA ASP A 77 5.63 -4.19 0.30
C ASP A 77 5.12 -4.05 -1.15
N LEU A 78 3.87 -4.47 -1.36
CA LEU A 78 3.23 -4.55 -2.66
C LEU A 78 2.41 -3.28 -2.92
N GLY A 79 2.74 -2.55 -3.98
CA GLY A 79 2.17 -1.23 -4.24
C GLY A 79 2.75 -0.15 -3.33
N SER A 80 4.06 -0.17 -3.15
CA SER A 80 4.78 0.68 -2.18
C SER A 80 4.56 2.19 -2.37
N GLY A 81 4.30 2.61 -3.61
CA GLY A 81 4.12 3.99 -4.01
C GLY A 81 5.39 4.82 -3.91
N ILE A 82 5.23 6.13 -4.08
CA ILE A 82 6.32 7.08 -3.95
C ILE A 82 6.78 7.16 -2.48
N PRO A 83 8.09 7.15 -2.20
CA PRO A 83 8.61 7.23 -0.84
C PRO A 83 8.54 8.66 -0.28
N THR A 84 7.35 9.08 0.14
CA THR A 84 7.07 10.47 0.55
C THR A 84 7.25 10.72 2.06
N ALA A 85 6.74 9.83 2.91
CA ALA A 85 6.78 10.01 4.37
C ALA A 85 6.56 8.70 5.14
N GLY A 86 7.51 8.32 5.98
CA GLY A 86 7.41 7.16 6.86
C GLY A 86 7.46 5.84 6.08
N ASN A 87 8.55 5.65 5.34
CA ASN A 87 8.77 4.47 4.51
C ASN A 87 8.91 3.22 5.40
N VAL A 88 8.48 2.05 4.90
CA VAL A 88 8.53 0.79 5.66
C VAL A 88 9.92 0.52 6.28
N HIS A 89 11.01 0.73 5.54
CA HIS A 89 12.37 0.54 6.02
C HIS A 89 12.75 1.54 7.14
N GLU A 90 12.32 2.80 7.06
CA GLU A 90 12.58 3.80 8.11
C GLU A 90 11.90 3.37 9.43
N VAL A 91 10.65 2.91 9.33
CA VAL A 91 9.89 2.43 10.49
C VAL A 91 10.51 1.16 11.04
N ALA A 92 10.76 0.16 10.20
CA ALA A 92 11.31 -1.12 10.60
C ALA A 92 12.71 -0.96 11.22
N TRP A 93 13.62 -0.22 10.57
CA TRP A 93 14.98 -0.02 11.06
C TRP A 93 15.07 0.85 12.32
N SER A 94 14.06 1.67 12.60
CA SER A 94 13.98 2.38 13.88
C SER A 94 13.76 1.43 15.08
N VAL A 95 13.23 0.22 14.82
CA VAL A 95 12.98 -0.81 15.84
C VAL A 95 14.04 -1.92 15.75
N ASP A 96 14.28 -2.46 14.56
CA ASP A 96 15.32 -3.46 14.29
C ASP A 96 16.04 -3.15 12.96
N PRO A 97 17.32 -2.70 12.99
CA PRO A 97 18.08 -2.38 11.79
C PRO A 97 18.42 -3.61 10.93
N ALA A 98 18.21 -4.84 11.42
CA ALA A 98 18.41 -6.06 10.65
C ALA A 98 17.23 -6.38 9.71
N CYS A 99 16.12 -5.64 9.80
CA CYS A 99 14.95 -5.86 8.94
C CYS A 99 15.30 -5.74 7.45
N ARG A 100 14.72 -6.64 6.65
CA ARG A 100 14.89 -6.72 5.21
C ARG A 100 13.59 -6.34 4.50
N ILE A 101 13.67 -5.54 3.45
CA ILE A 101 12.49 -4.94 2.80
C ILE A 101 12.62 -5.03 1.28
N VAL A 102 11.60 -5.59 0.63
CA VAL A 102 11.43 -5.48 -0.81
C VAL A 102 10.23 -4.60 -1.08
N TYR A 103 10.45 -3.54 -1.84
CA TYR A 103 9.38 -2.71 -2.39
C TYR A 103 9.03 -3.16 -3.80
N VAL A 104 7.74 -3.23 -4.10
CA VAL A 104 7.22 -3.60 -5.41
C VAL A 104 6.26 -2.51 -5.85
N ASP A 105 6.47 -1.97 -7.05
CA ASP A 105 5.52 -1.05 -7.66
C ASP A 105 5.51 -1.19 -9.18
N VAL A 106 4.38 -0.89 -9.81
CA VAL A 106 4.27 -0.83 -11.27
C VAL A 106 4.79 0.50 -11.80
N ASP A 107 4.72 1.56 -10.99
CA ASP A 107 5.18 2.89 -11.36
C ASP A 107 6.72 2.97 -11.30
N PRO A 108 7.40 3.12 -12.46
CA PRO A 108 8.85 3.24 -12.50
C PRO A 108 9.39 4.46 -11.76
N VAL A 109 8.59 5.52 -11.58
CA VAL A 109 8.96 6.70 -10.78
C VAL A 109 9.09 6.31 -9.31
N ALA A 110 8.15 5.52 -8.79
CA ALA A 110 8.22 4.98 -7.43
C ALA A 110 9.46 4.11 -7.24
N VAL A 111 9.71 3.18 -8.17
CA VAL A 111 10.87 2.27 -8.10
C VAL A 111 12.19 3.04 -8.17
N ALA A 112 12.31 4.01 -9.08
CA ALA A 112 13.52 4.82 -9.22
C ALA A 112 13.82 5.63 -7.95
N HIS A 113 12.80 6.28 -7.36
CA HIS A 113 12.98 7.04 -6.12
C HIS A 113 13.28 6.15 -4.91
N SER A 114 12.61 4.99 -4.80
CA SER A 114 12.91 4.01 -3.75
C SER A 114 14.36 3.54 -3.86
N ARG A 115 14.85 3.18 -5.07
CA ARG A 115 16.26 2.81 -5.27
C ARG A 115 17.23 3.94 -4.90
N ALA A 116 16.90 5.19 -5.24
CA ALA A 116 17.74 6.34 -4.91
C ALA A 116 17.87 6.56 -3.38
N ILE A 117 16.79 6.39 -2.63
CA ILE A 117 16.79 6.55 -1.16
C ILE A 117 17.50 5.35 -0.49
N LEU A 118 17.31 4.14 -1.01
CA LEU A 118 17.90 2.93 -0.46
C LEU A 118 19.41 2.82 -0.71
N GLY A 119 19.93 3.50 -1.73
CA GLY A 119 21.35 3.50 -2.07
C GLY A 119 21.89 2.09 -2.30
N GLU A 120 23.03 1.77 -1.69
CA GLU A 120 23.71 0.46 -1.81
C GLU A 120 23.29 -0.54 -0.73
N SER A 121 22.11 -0.38 -0.11
CA SER A 121 21.64 -1.28 0.94
C SER A 121 21.57 -2.74 0.48
N ASP A 122 22.11 -3.65 1.28
CA ASP A 122 21.96 -5.10 1.09
C ASP A 122 20.72 -5.67 1.79
N ARG A 123 20.00 -4.82 2.54
CA ARG A 123 18.81 -5.17 3.32
C ARG A 123 17.53 -4.68 2.67
N ALA A 124 17.59 -3.73 1.75
CA ALA A 124 16.41 -3.25 1.08
C ALA A 124 16.63 -3.01 -0.41
N THR A 125 15.61 -3.32 -1.20
CA THR A 125 15.60 -3.05 -2.64
C THR A 125 14.18 -2.69 -3.11
N ALA A 126 14.07 -2.17 -4.33
CA ALA A 126 12.81 -1.94 -5.01
C ALA A 126 12.86 -2.55 -6.42
N ILE A 127 11.76 -3.20 -6.81
CA ILE A 127 11.59 -3.86 -8.11
C ILE A 127 10.35 -3.31 -8.83
N GLN A 128 10.42 -3.23 -10.15
CA GLN A 128 9.29 -2.82 -10.98
C GLN A 128 8.53 -4.04 -11.46
N CYS A 129 7.44 -4.39 -10.77
CA CYS A 129 6.58 -5.52 -11.12
C CYS A 129 5.11 -5.20 -10.84
N ASP A 130 4.22 -5.90 -11.51
CA ASP A 130 2.78 -5.86 -11.22
C ASP A 130 2.44 -6.83 -10.10
N LEU A 131 1.82 -6.34 -9.02
CA LEU A 131 1.43 -7.18 -7.90
C LEU A 131 0.41 -8.26 -8.29
N ARG A 132 -0.32 -8.07 -9.39
CA ARG A 132 -1.27 -9.05 -9.93
C ARG A 132 -0.61 -10.27 -10.57
N LEU A 133 0.73 -10.26 -10.66
CA LEU A 133 1.55 -11.36 -11.18
C LEU A 133 2.43 -11.92 -10.06
N PRO A 134 1.88 -12.62 -9.04
CA PRO A 134 2.64 -13.02 -7.85
C PRO A 134 3.87 -13.86 -8.17
N ARG A 135 3.79 -14.75 -9.17
CA ARG A 135 4.94 -15.56 -9.61
C ARG A 135 6.11 -14.72 -10.10
N GLU A 136 5.86 -13.64 -10.84
CA GLU A 136 6.92 -12.77 -11.32
C GLU A 136 7.61 -12.06 -10.16
N VAL A 137 6.83 -11.55 -9.20
CA VAL A 137 7.35 -10.91 -7.99
C VAL A 137 8.14 -11.90 -7.12
N LEU A 138 7.54 -13.04 -6.79
CA LEU A 138 8.10 -14.03 -5.86
C LEU A 138 9.35 -14.73 -6.40
N THR A 139 9.49 -14.84 -7.72
CA THR A 139 10.67 -15.45 -8.36
C THR A 139 11.71 -14.42 -8.84
N HIS A 140 11.44 -13.12 -8.65
CA HIS A 140 12.36 -12.08 -9.06
C HIS A 140 13.71 -12.21 -8.31
N PRO A 141 14.87 -12.17 -9.02
CA PRO A 141 16.17 -12.42 -8.40
C PRO A 141 16.50 -11.51 -7.21
N GLU A 142 16.14 -10.24 -7.29
CA GLU A 142 16.35 -9.30 -6.17
C GLU A 142 15.48 -9.61 -4.95
N VAL A 143 14.30 -10.20 -5.14
CA VAL A 143 13.41 -10.60 -4.05
C VAL A 143 13.99 -11.81 -3.35
N LEU A 144 14.38 -12.84 -4.11
CA LEU A 144 15.02 -14.04 -3.57
C LEU A 144 16.39 -13.78 -2.92
N ARG A 145 17.13 -12.76 -3.38
CA ARG A 145 18.38 -12.32 -2.76
C ARG A 145 18.13 -11.62 -1.41
N THR A 146 17.01 -10.92 -1.28
CA THR A 146 16.73 -10.06 -0.13
C THR A 146 15.89 -10.76 0.94
N LEU A 147 14.91 -11.58 0.55
CA LEU A 147 13.99 -12.25 1.46
C LEU A 147 14.21 -13.76 1.45
N ASP A 148 14.12 -14.35 2.63
CA ASP A 148 14.12 -15.80 2.85
C ASP A 148 12.71 -16.24 3.25
N PHE A 149 11.99 -16.81 2.29
CA PHE A 149 10.61 -17.27 2.46
C PHE A 149 10.46 -18.52 3.34
N THR A 150 11.57 -19.16 3.75
CA THR A 150 11.53 -20.23 4.76
C THR A 150 11.33 -19.68 6.18
N ARG A 151 11.49 -18.37 6.35
CA ARG A 151 11.22 -17.64 7.60
C ARG A 151 10.00 -16.73 7.42
N PRO A 152 9.32 -16.34 8.51
CA PRO A 152 8.15 -15.46 8.44
C PRO A 152 8.42 -14.14 7.70
N VAL A 153 7.44 -13.70 6.93
CA VAL A 153 7.44 -12.44 6.14
C VAL A 153 6.19 -11.62 6.47
N GLY A 154 6.34 -10.31 6.57
CA GLY A 154 5.24 -9.35 6.56
C GLY A 154 4.91 -8.96 5.14
N VAL A 155 3.80 -9.46 4.60
CA VAL A 155 3.25 -9.04 3.31
C VAL A 155 2.39 -7.80 3.54
N LEU A 156 2.69 -6.72 2.83
CA LEU A 156 2.04 -5.42 3.01
C LEU A 156 1.31 -5.04 1.72
N MET A 157 0.06 -4.62 1.84
CA MET A 157 -0.80 -4.18 0.73
C MET A 157 -1.58 -2.93 1.16
N PHE A 158 -0.88 -1.81 1.36
CA PHE A 158 -1.49 -0.57 1.82
C PHE A 158 -2.02 0.24 0.64
N ALA A 159 -3.31 0.55 0.67
CA ALA A 159 -3.98 1.42 -0.30
C ALA A 159 -3.72 1.03 -1.77
N VAL A 160 -3.67 -0.28 -2.07
CA VAL A 160 -3.40 -0.78 -3.43
C VAL A 160 -4.46 -1.71 -3.99
N LEU A 161 -5.06 -2.58 -3.16
CA LEU A 161 -5.96 -3.63 -3.66
C LEU A 161 -7.27 -3.11 -4.26
N HIS A 162 -7.65 -1.87 -3.96
CA HIS A 162 -8.80 -1.23 -4.60
C HIS A 162 -8.54 -0.86 -6.07
N PHE A 163 -7.29 -0.93 -6.54
CA PHE A 163 -6.94 -0.85 -7.97
C PHE A 163 -6.99 -2.20 -8.69
N VAL A 164 -7.24 -3.30 -7.96
CA VAL A 164 -7.35 -4.64 -8.53
C VAL A 164 -8.83 -4.96 -8.76
N PRO A 165 -9.28 -5.09 -10.03
CA PRO A 165 -10.65 -5.43 -10.33
C PRO A 165 -10.96 -6.87 -9.90
N ASP A 166 -12.23 -7.18 -9.64
CA ASP A 166 -12.63 -8.53 -9.22
C ASP A 166 -12.35 -9.59 -10.29
N ALA A 167 -12.31 -9.19 -11.57
CA ALA A 167 -11.90 -10.03 -12.69
C ALA A 167 -10.45 -10.55 -12.57
N ASP A 168 -9.58 -9.78 -11.91
CA ASP A 168 -8.19 -10.17 -11.62
C ASP A 168 -8.09 -11.01 -10.33
N LYS A 169 -9.22 -11.32 -9.69
CA LYS A 169 -9.33 -12.25 -8.55
C LYS A 169 -8.40 -11.92 -7.37
N PRO A 170 -8.61 -10.78 -6.69
CA PRO A 170 -7.76 -10.31 -5.60
C PRO A 170 -7.54 -11.33 -4.47
N ALA A 171 -8.55 -12.15 -4.15
CA ALA A 171 -8.40 -13.22 -3.14
C ALA A 171 -7.40 -14.31 -3.57
N GLU A 172 -7.34 -14.65 -4.87
CA GLU A 172 -6.35 -15.60 -5.38
C GLU A 172 -4.94 -14.99 -5.35
N ILE A 173 -4.80 -13.71 -5.69
CA ILE A 173 -3.53 -12.97 -5.61
C ILE A 173 -2.99 -12.96 -4.18
N ILE A 174 -3.80 -12.56 -3.20
CA ILE A 174 -3.42 -12.53 -1.78
C ILE A 174 -2.96 -13.91 -1.32
N ARG A 175 -3.73 -14.95 -1.67
CA ARG A 175 -3.43 -16.33 -1.31
C ARG A 175 -2.11 -16.81 -1.92
N GLU A 176 -1.83 -16.51 -3.19
CA GLU A 176 -0.56 -16.94 -3.81
C GLU A 176 0.66 -16.29 -3.15
N TYR A 177 0.58 -15.02 -2.73
CA TYR A 177 1.62 -14.39 -1.92
C TYR A 177 1.77 -15.05 -0.55
N LEU A 178 0.66 -15.32 0.15
CA LEU A 178 0.71 -15.93 1.47
C LEU A 178 1.20 -17.37 1.43
N ASP A 179 0.77 -18.18 0.46
CA ASP A 179 1.18 -19.57 0.27
C ASP A 179 2.70 -19.71 0.08
N ALA A 180 3.35 -18.69 -0.50
CA ALA A 180 4.80 -18.65 -0.64
C ALA A 180 5.55 -18.36 0.68
N THR A 181 4.88 -17.93 1.74
CA THR A 181 5.51 -17.52 3.01
C THR A 181 5.39 -18.60 4.09
N ALA A 182 6.37 -18.65 5.00
CA ALA A 182 6.36 -19.59 6.14
C ALA A 182 5.19 -19.33 7.12
N PRO A 183 4.69 -20.34 7.84
CA PRO A 183 3.78 -20.14 8.96
C PRO A 183 4.34 -19.13 9.97
N GLY A 184 3.47 -18.31 10.55
CA GLY A 184 3.84 -17.17 11.39
C GLY A 184 4.04 -15.87 10.64
N SER A 185 3.95 -15.88 9.30
CA SER A 185 3.90 -14.67 8.46
C SER A 185 2.64 -13.84 8.72
N TYR A 186 2.64 -12.60 8.24
CA TYR A 186 1.53 -11.67 8.42
C TYR A 186 1.14 -11.02 7.10
N LEU A 187 -0.14 -10.69 6.98
CA LEU A 187 -0.68 -9.76 5.99
C LEU A 187 -1.15 -8.50 6.72
N ALA A 188 -0.71 -7.34 6.26
CA ALA A 188 -1.27 -6.05 6.66
C ALA A 188 -1.80 -5.33 5.42
N LEU A 189 -3.05 -4.89 5.43
CA LEU A 189 -3.65 -4.22 4.30
C LEU A 189 -4.54 -3.05 4.72
N SER A 190 -4.69 -2.10 3.81
CA SER A 190 -5.74 -1.09 3.87
C SER A 190 -6.49 -0.99 2.56
N HIS A 191 -7.79 -0.74 2.64
CA HIS A 191 -8.67 -0.81 1.48
C HIS A 191 -9.76 0.27 1.57
N ALA A 192 -9.88 1.07 0.50
CA ALA A 192 -10.92 2.08 0.38
C ALA A 192 -12.31 1.44 0.27
N SER A 193 -13.31 2.07 0.86
CA SER A 193 -14.67 1.57 0.96
C SER A 193 -15.69 2.69 0.83
N LEU A 194 -16.89 2.34 0.38
CA LEU A 194 -18.03 3.25 0.27
C LEU A 194 -19.02 3.12 1.43
N GLU A 195 -18.80 2.16 2.34
CA GLU A 195 -19.71 1.86 3.46
C GLU A 195 -19.83 3.01 4.49
N GLY A 196 -18.86 3.94 4.50
CA GLY A 196 -18.81 5.08 5.43
C GLY A 196 -19.55 6.34 4.97
N GLU A 197 -19.70 6.58 3.66
CA GLU A 197 -20.34 7.77 3.08
C GLU A 197 -21.09 7.44 1.77
N ALA A 198 -22.08 6.54 1.84
CA ALA A 198 -22.81 6.03 0.66
C ALA A 198 -23.41 7.11 -0.26
N GLU A 199 -23.83 8.26 0.28
CA GLU A 199 -24.39 9.37 -0.53
C GLU A 199 -23.34 10.19 -1.30
N ARG A 200 -22.08 10.25 -0.83
CA ARG A 200 -20.97 10.93 -1.53
C ARG A 200 -20.11 9.98 -2.36
N ALA A 201 -20.23 8.69 -2.05
CA ALA A 201 -19.47 7.61 -2.63
C ALA A 201 -19.70 7.43 -4.13
N GLU A 202 -20.94 7.43 -4.62
CA GLU A 202 -21.23 7.14 -6.03
C GLU A 202 -20.69 8.22 -6.97
N GLU A 203 -20.97 9.50 -6.70
CA GLU A 203 -20.54 10.61 -7.54
C GLU A 203 -19.01 10.80 -7.53
N ALA A 204 -18.38 10.62 -6.36
CA ALA A 204 -16.93 10.63 -6.23
C ALA A 204 -16.26 9.45 -6.95
N THR A 205 -16.85 8.25 -6.86
CA THR A 205 -16.31 7.04 -7.49
C THR A 205 -16.42 7.11 -9.02
N GLU A 206 -17.55 7.58 -9.55
CA GLU A 206 -17.74 7.75 -11.00
C GLU A 206 -16.75 8.76 -11.59
N GLN A 207 -16.50 9.86 -10.89
CA GLN A 207 -15.51 10.86 -11.31
C GLN A 207 -14.06 10.38 -11.15
N PHE A 208 -13.76 9.52 -10.17
CA PHE A 208 -12.43 8.96 -10.00
C PHE A 208 -12.12 7.90 -11.08
N ARG A 209 -13.06 6.96 -11.31
CA ARG A 209 -12.97 5.92 -12.35
C ARG A 209 -12.75 6.51 -13.73
N SER A 210 -13.52 7.53 -14.08
CA SER A 210 -13.44 8.17 -15.40
C SER A 210 -12.16 8.98 -15.65
N ARG A 211 -11.35 9.28 -14.62
CA ARG A 211 -10.26 10.27 -14.72
C ARG A 211 -8.86 9.77 -14.36
N VAL A 212 -8.71 8.71 -13.56
CA VAL A 212 -7.37 8.24 -13.12
C VAL A 212 -7.18 6.75 -13.42
N THR A 213 -7.97 5.88 -12.80
CA THR A 213 -7.90 4.43 -12.97
C THR A 213 -9.17 3.79 -12.43
N ASP A 214 -9.46 2.56 -12.82
CA ASP A 214 -10.59 1.81 -12.27
C ASP A 214 -10.39 1.50 -10.77
N PHE A 215 -11.50 1.54 -10.02
CA PHE A 215 -11.55 1.20 -8.60
C PHE A 215 -12.61 0.13 -8.32
N SER A 216 -12.19 -0.90 -7.61
CA SER A 216 -13.06 -1.85 -6.91
C SER A 216 -13.13 -1.47 -5.44
N MET A 217 -14.17 -0.71 -5.09
CA MET A 217 -14.46 -0.38 -3.69
C MET A 217 -15.19 -1.56 -3.05
N ARG A 218 -14.75 -1.95 -1.85
CA ARG A 218 -15.27 -3.14 -1.14
C ARG A 218 -15.80 -2.75 0.23
N THR A 219 -16.88 -3.38 0.66
CA THR A 219 -17.44 -3.29 2.01
C THR A 219 -16.51 -3.93 3.03
N ARG A 220 -16.74 -3.66 4.32
CA ARG A 220 -16.02 -4.30 5.42
C ARG A 220 -16.11 -5.82 5.34
N GLY A 221 -17.29 -6.35 5.00
CA GLY A 221 -17.54 -7.79 4.85
C GLY A 221 -16.70 -8.40 3.73
N GLU A 222 -16.74 -7.81 2.53
CA GLU A 222 -15.94 -8.26 1.38
C GLU A 222 -14.43 -8.18 1.66
N ILE A 223 -13.98 -7.15 2.37
CA ILE A 223 -12.57 -7.05 2.81
C ILE A 223 -12.24 -8.17 3.82
N GLY A 224 -13.17 -8.52 4.71
CA GLY A 224 -13.03 -9.67 5.60
C GLY A 224 -12.92 -11.00 4.85
N GLU A 225 -13.67 -11.17 3.75
CA GLU A 225 -13.59 -12.36 2.90
C GLU A 225 -12.23 -12.47 2.18
N LEU A 226 -11.64 -11.35 1.73
CA LEU A 226 -10.27 -11.34 1.19
C LEU A 226 -9.22 -11.82 2.20
N LEU A 227 -9.54 -11.74 3.50
CA LEU A 227 -8.69 -12.13 4.62
C LEU A 227 -9.02 -13.53 5.18
N GLY A 228 -9.90 -14.30 4.52
CA GLY A 228 -10.36 -15.61 5.02
C GLY A 228 -9.28 -16.69 5.21
N GLY A 229 -8.05 -16.46 4.71
CA GLY A 229 -6.90 -17.36 4.87
C GLY A 229 -5.95 -17.01 6.02
N VAL A 230 -6.26 -16.00 6.84
CA VAL A 230 -5.42 -15.56 7.96
C VAL A 230 -6.23 -15.38 9.24
N ASP A 231 -5.60 -15.61 10.39
CA ASP A 231 -6.18 -15.32 11.69
C ASP A 231 -6.10 -13.82 11.95
N LEU A 232 -7.25 -13.15 11.91
CA LEU A 232 -7.33 -11.71 12.12
C LEU A 232 -6.78 -11.31 13.50
N VAL A 233 -5.88 -10.34 13.50
CA VAL A 233 -5.36 -9.73 14.71
C VAL A 233 -6.38 -8.71 15.20
N GLU A 234 -6.77 -8.80 16.48
CA GLU A 234 -7.63 -7.80 17.12
C GLU A 234 -7.12 -6.37 16.87
N PRO A 235 -7.99 -5.43 16.44
CA PRO A 235 -9.46 -5.50 16.47
C PRO A 235 -10.15 -6.04 15.19
N GLY A 236 -9.43 -6.75 14.30
CA GLY A 236 -9.98 -7.24 13.04
C GLY A 236 -10.03 -6.17 11.95
N VAL A 237 -11.14 -6.11 11.20
CA VAL A 237 -11.35 -5.15 10.11
C VAL A 237 -12.08 -3.91 10.65
N VAL A 238 -11.34 -2.81 10.81
CA VAL A 238 -11.80 -1.55 11.42
C VAL A 238 -11.33 -0.35 10.61
N TYR A 239 -11.82 0.86 10.88
CA TYR A 239 -11.32 2.04 10.16
C TYR A 239 -9.84 2.31 10.47
N LEU A 240 -9.14 3.02 9.58
CA LEU A 240 -7.69 3.30 9.70
C LEU A 240 -7.28 3.83 11.08
N THR A 241 -8.09 4.70 11.69
CA THR A 241 -7.81 5.34 12.98
C THR A 241 -8.18 4.47 14.18
N GLU A 242 -8.94 3.39 13.97
CA GLU A 242 -9.37 2.47 15.03
C GLU A 242 -8.43 1.28 15.21
N TRP A 243 -7.58 0.98 14.22
CA TRP A 243 -6.63 -0.12 14.34
C TRP A 243 -5.48 0.28 15.26
N ARG A 244 -5.57 -0.16 16.52
CA ARG A 244 -4.56 0.02 17.59
C ARG A 244 -3.99 1.46 17.62
N PRO A 245 -4.83 2.48 17.88
CA PRO A 245 -4.41 3.88 17.82
C PRO A 245 -3.30 4.19 18.82
N GLU A 246 -2.36 5.05 18.42
CA GLU A 246 -1.47 5.76 19.34
C GLU A 246 -2.14 7.08 19.80
N ALA A 247 -1.62 7.70 20.85
CA ALA A 247 -2.14 8.98 21.32
C ALA A 247 -2.11 10.03 20.19
N GLY A 248 -3.27 10.63 19.88
CA GLY A 248 -3.43 11.61 18.81
C GLY A 248 -3.86 11.03 17.45
N ASP A 249 -3.96 9.71 17.30
CA ASP A 249 -4.56 9.08 16.10
C ASP A 249 -6.10 8.98 16.18
N GLU A 250 -6.67 9.30 17.35
CA GLU A 250 -8.09 9.20 17.63
C GLU A 250 -8.89 10.14 16.73
N ASP A 251 -9.94 9.60 16.12
CA ASP A 251 -10.86 10.36 15.28
C ASP A 251 -12.25 10.35 15.90
N PRO A 252 -12.89 11.51 16.14
CA PRO A 252 -14.26 11.53 16.65
C PRO A 252 -15.28 10.95 15.66
N ASP A 253 -14.92 10.83 14.36
CA ASP A 253 -15.77 10.22 13.35
C ASP A 253 -14.97 9.34 12.37
N PRO A 254 -14.56 8.13 12.79
CA PRO A 254 -13.74 7.24 11.97
C PRO A 254 -14.38 6.84 10.65
N LYS A 255 -15.72 6.88 10.54
CA LYS A 255 -16.45 6.50 9.33
C LYS A 255 -16.09 7.37 8.13
N ARG A 256 -15.73 8.64 8.39
CA ARG A 256 -15.27 9.59 7.37
C ARG A 256 -13.95 9.19 6.72
N MET A 257 -13.22 8.24 7.29
CA MET A 257 -12.00 7.71 6.67
C MET A 257 -12.31 6.91 5.40
N SER A 258 -13.52 6.33 5.28
CA SER A 258 -13.95 5.54 4.12
C SER A 258 -12.89 4.52 3.66
N THR A 259 -12.09 4.02 4.60
CA THR A 259 -10.94 3.15 4.36
C THR A 259 -10.76 2.26 5.58
N PHE A 260 -10.73 0.96 5.36
CA PHE A 260 -10.52 -0.03 6.40
C PHE A 260 -9.05 -0.43 6.50
N ALA A 261 -8.66 -0.82 7.71
CA ALA A 261 -7.38 -1.38 8.09
C ALA A 261 -7.61 -2.81 8.60
N ALA A 262 -6.69 -3.71 8.26
CA ALA A 262 -6.68 -5.06 8.82
C ALA A 262 -5.25 -5.62 8.87
N VAL A 263 -5.01 -6.47 9.87
CA VAL A 263 -3.81 -7.28 9.98
C VAL A 263 -4.23 -8.71 10.32
N GLY A 264 -3.67 -9.69 9.63
CA GLY A 264 -3.92 -11.10 9.89
C GLY A 264 -2.62 -11.90 9.92
N ARG A 265 -2.61 -12.96 10.72
CA ARG A 265 -1.49 -13.88 10.86
C ARG A 265 -1.76 -15.15 10.07
N LYS A 266 -0.81 -15.57 9.25
CA LYS A 266 -0.79 -16.90 8.63
C LYS A 266 -0.37 -17.92 9.68
N THR A 267 -1.22 -18.88 10.01
CA THR A 267 -0.92 -19.94 11.00
C THR A 267 -0.64 -21.31 10.38
N GLY A 268 -1.13 -21.57 9.17
CA GLY A 268 -0.87 -22.77 8.35
C GLY A 268 0.13 -22.55 7.23
#